data_AF-A0A8T5B337-F1
#
_entry.id   AF-A0A8T5B337-F1
#
_cell.length_a   1.000
_cell.length_b   1.000
_cell.length_c   1.000
_cell.angle_alpha   90.00
_cell.angle_beta   90.00
_cell.angle_gamma   90.00
#
_symmetry.space_group_name_H-M   'P 1'
#
loop_
_entity.id
_entity.type
_entity.pdbx_description
1 polymer ?
#
loop_
_entity_poly.entity_id
_entity_poly.type
_entity_poly.pdbx_seq_one_letter_code
_entity_poly.pdbx_strand_id
1 'polypeptide(L)'
;MGSRYMNLTALLIQILAGIIVVAPALWLSGRALVGKEKAKFTDAISIVIIGQLLGAVVNSLLSGLIAAIIMLIVWLALIKHFFDCGWLKAFLIALIAVIIFIVIIAILGLIGLGILGFL
;
A
#
# COMPACT_ATOMS: atom_id res chain seq x y z
N MET A 1 3.08 -3.22 28.69
CA MET A 1 3.74 -4.30 27.90
C MET A 1 2.66 -4.98 27.05
N GLY A 2 2.58 -4.69 25.75
CA GLY A 2 1.71 -5.44 24.84
C GLY A 2 2.27 -6.85 24.64
N SER A 3 1.42 -7.88 24.75
CA SER A 3 1.86 -9.26 24.51
C SER A 3 2.32 -9.42 23.06
N ARG A 4 3.28 -10.33 22.79
CA ARG A 4 3.77 -10.59 21.41
C ARG A 4 2.63 -10.91 20.44
N TYR A 5 1.55 -11.51 20.93
CA TYR A 5 0.34 -11.80 20.18
C TYR A 5 -0.35 -10.53 19.66
N MET A 6 -0.44 -9.47 20.48
CA MET A 6 -1.05 -8.20 20.06
C MET A 6 -0.30 -7.55 18.87
N ASN A 7 1.02 -7.69 18.81
CA ASN A 7 1.82 -7.13 17.70
C ASN A 7 1.62 -7.91 16.38
N LEU A 8 1.55 -9.24 16.45
CA LEU A 8 1.27 -10.08 15.27
C LEU A 8 -0.16 -9.87 14.76
N THR A 9 -1.14 -9.81 15.67
CA THR A 9 -2.53 -9.51 15.31
C THR A 9 -2.63 -8.12 14.66
N ALA A 10 -1.96 -7.11 15.22
CA ALA A 10 -1.94 -5.77 14.63
C ALA A 10 -1.32 -5.76 13.23
N LEU A 11 -0.21 -6.46 13.02
CA LEU A 11 0.42 -6.58 11.69
C LEU A 11 -0.52 -7.25 10.68
N LEU A 12 -1.20 -8.33 11.06
CA LEU A 12 -2.16 -9.02 10.20
C LEU A 12 -3.34 -8.11 9.83
N ILE A 13 -3.91 -7.39 10.80
CA ILE A 13 -4.97 -6.40 10.54
C ILE A 13 -4.46 -5.33 9.58
N GLN A 14 -3.24 -4.83 9.78
CA GLN A 14 -2.65 -3.83 8.91
C GLN A 14 -2.49 -4.35 7.47
N ILE A 15 -2.05 -5.60 7.30
CA ILE A 15 -1.92 -6.24 5.99
C ILE A 15 -3.28 -6.39 5.31
N LEU A 16 -4.29 -6.89 6.02
CA LEU A 16 -5.64 -7.05 5.48
C LEU A 16 -6.26 -5.69 5.09
N ALA A 17 -6.12 -4.68 5.94
CA ALA A 17 -6.55 -3.31 5.62
C ALA A 17 -5.78 -2.75 4.42
N GLY A 18 -4.48 -2.99 4.34
CA GLY A 18 -3.65 -2.62 3.20
C GLY A 18 -4.12 -3.27 1.90
N ILE A 19 -4.48 -4.55 1.93
CA ILE A 19 -5.02 -5.25 0.76
C ILE A 19 -6.35 -4.63 0.31
N ILE A 20 -7.22 -4.22 1.23
CA ILE A 20 -8.53 -3.64 0.89
C ILE A 20 -8.38 -2.22 0.34
N VAL A 21 -7.42 -1.43 0.84
CA VAL A 21 -7.33 0.00 0.51
C VAL A 21 -6.20 0.30 -0.47
N VAL A 22 -4.99 -0.17 -0.20
CA VAL A 22 -3.78 0.15 -0.99
C VAL A 22 -3.70 -0.70 -2.26
N ALA A 23 -4.06 -1.99 -2.21
CA ALA A 23 -3.94 -2.84 -3.40
C ALA A 23 -4.84 -2.39 -4.56
N PRO A 24 -6.12 -1.99 -4.36
CA PRO A 24 -6.93 -1.44 -5.44
C PRO A 24 -6.36 -0.14 -6.00
N ALA A 25 -5.81 0.74 -5.15
CA ALA A 25 -5.19 1.98 -5.59
C ALA A 25 -3.98 1.72 -6.51
N LEU A 26 -3.06 0.83 -6.07
CA LEU A 26 -1.90 0.41 -6.87
C LEU A 26 -2.30 -0.33 -8.14
N TRP A 27 -3.31 -1.19 -8.05
CA TRP A 27 -3.79 -1.94 -9.20
C TRP A 27 -4.41 -1.04 -10.26
N LEU A 28 -5.28 -0.10 -9.87
CA LEU A 28 -5.90 0.85 -10.78
C LEU A 28 -4.86 1.75 -11.43
N SER A 29 -3.91 2.29 -10.66
CA SER A 29 -2.85 3.14 -11.20
C SER A 29 -1.89 2.37 -12.12
N GLY A 30 -1.50 1.16 -11.74
CA GLY A 30 -0.68 0.27 -12.56
C GLY A 30 -1.37 -0.06 -13.87
N ARG A 31 -2.65 -0.47 -13.81
CA ARG A 31 -3.42 -0.83 -15.01
C ARG A 31 -3.61 0.34 -15.96
N ALA A 32 -3.73 1.56 -15.44
CA ALA A 32 -3.81 2.78 -16.23
C ALA A 32 -2.51 3.13 -16.96
N LEU A 33 -1.34 2.84 -16.39
CA LEU A 33 -0.03 3.26 -16.94
C LEU A 33 0.74 2.17 -17.69
N VAL A 34 0.57 0.90 -17.32
CA VAL A 34 1.32 -0.23 -17.90
C VAL A 34 0.43 -1.32 -18.50
N GLY A 35 -0.88 -1.21 -18.34
CA GLY A 35 -1.86 -2.13 -18.94
C GLY A 35 -2.16 -3.37 -18.09
N LYS A 36 -3.19 -4.11 -18.52
CA LYS A 36 -3.77 -5.24 -17.77
C LYS A 36 -2.84 -6.46 -17.70
N GLU A 37 -1.96 -6.64 -18.68
CA GLU A 37 -1.05 -7.78 -18.75
C GLU A 37 0.06 -7.70 -17.69
N LYS A 38 0.50 -6.47 -17.41
CA LYS A 38 1.59 -6.17 -16.48
C LYS A 38 1.11 -5.88 -15.05
N ALA A 39 -0.03 -5.22 -14.89
CA ALA A 39 -0.57 -4.87 -13.57
C ALA A 39 -1.76 -5.77 -13.21
N LYS A 40 -1.47 -6.97 -12.70
CA LYS A 40 -2.52 -7.86 -12.17
C LYS A 40 -2.85 -7.51 -10.73
N PHE A 41 -4.06 -7.85 -10.30
CA PHE A 41 -4.48 -7.57 -8.93
C PHE A 41 -3.68 -8.40 -7.91
N THR A 42 -3.30 -9.62 -8.28
CA THR A 42 -2.40 -10.49 -7.51
C THR A 42 -1.02 -9.85 -7.27
N ASP A 43 -0.52 -9.11 -8.25
CA ASP A 43 0.77 -8.44 -8.16
C ASP A 43 0.66 -7.25 -7.19
N ALA A 44 -0.44 -6.49 -7.27
CA ALA A 44 -0.73 -5.40 -6.32
C ALA A 44 -0.88 -5.91 -4.88
N ILE A 45 -1.56 -7.03 -4.66
CA ILE A 45 -1.66 -7.69 -3.35
C ILE A 45 -0.25 -8.07 -2.84
N SER A 46 0.57 -8.67 -3.71
CA SER A 46 1.93 -9.10 -3.35
C SER A 46 2.82 -7.91 -2.97
N ILE A 47 2.75 -6.82 -3.74
CA ILE A 47 3.44 -5.56 -3.42
C ILE A 47 3.03 -5.07 -2.03
N VAL A 48 1.73 -5.08 -1.70
CA VAL A 48 1.23 -4.60 -0.40
C VAL A 48 1.72 -5.49 0.74
N ILE A 49 1.58 -6.82 0.62
CA ILE A 49 2.03 -7.77 1.65
C ILE A 49 3.53 -7.59 1.91
N ILE A 50 4.35 -7.64 0.86
CA ILE A 50 5.81 -7.54 1.00
C ILE A 50 6.20 -6.14 1.49
N GLY A 51 5.60 -5.09 0.94
CA GLY A 51 5.85 -3.71 1.34
C GLY A 51 5.56 -3.46 2.82
N GLN A 52 4.50 -4.04 3.37
CA GLN A 52 4.18 -3.91 4.79
C GLN A 52 5.08 -4.76 5.69
N LEU A 53 5.44 -5.98 5.26
CA LEU A 53 6.41 -6.81 5.98
C LEU A 53 7.78 -6.12 6.05
N LEU A 54 8.28 -5.60 4.91
CA LEU A 54 9.52 -4.83 4.86
C LEU A 54 9.39 -3.55 5.67
N GLY A 55 8.24 -2.87 5.62
CA GLY A 55 7.94 -1.71 6.44
C GLY A 55 8.05 -1.99 7.92
N ALA A 56 7.46 -3.08 8.40
CA ALA A 56 7.53 -3.48 9.81
C ALA A 56 8.99 -3.73 10.24
N VAL A 57 9.78 -4.41 9.41
CA VAL A 57 11.21 -4.67 9.68
C VAL A 57 12.00 -3.36 9.68
N VAL A 58 11.89 -2.55 8.63
CA VAL A 58 12.63 -1.29 8.51
C VAL A 58 12.30 -0.33 9.66
N ASN A 59 11.02 -0.16 10.02
CA ASN A 59 10.61 0.73 11.11
C ASN A 59 11.00 0.21 12.51
N SER A 60 11.33 -1.08 12.64
CA SER A 60 11.86 -1.62 13.90
C SER A 60 13.36 -1.34 14.08
N LEU A 61 14.08 -1.07 13.00
CA LEU A 61 15.54 -0.84 12.99
C LEU A 61 15.91 0.63 12.78
N LEU A 62 15.09 1.36 12.03
CA LEU A 62 15.34 2.73 11.57
C LEU A 62 14.10 3.59 11.83
N SER A 63 14.31 4.88 12.03
CA SER A 63 13.23 5.85 12.23
C SER A 63 13.52 7.18 11.52
N GLY A 64 12.49 8.02 11.38
CA GLY A 64 12.61 9.35 10.82
C GLY A 64 12.85 9.34 9.31
N LEU A 65 13.51 10.40 8.81
CA LEU A 65 13.61 10.66 7.38
C LEU A 65 14.36 9.57 6.60
N ILE A 66 15.37 8.96 7.22
CA ILE A 66 16.18 7.90 6.59
C ILE A 66 15.32 6.66 6.31
N ALA A 67 14.52 6.22 7.29
CA ALA A 67 13.59 5.11 7.11
C ALA A 67 12.55 5.41 6.02
N ALA A 68 12.03 6.64 5.98
CA ALA A 68 11.06 7.07 4.97
C ALA A 68 11.63 7.03 3.54
N ILE A 69 12.86 7.50 3.33
CA ILE A 69 13.53 7.47 2.03
C ILE A 69 13.78 6.01 1.58
N ILE A 70 14.27 5.15 2.48
CA ILE A 70 14.47 3.73 2.18
C ILE A 70 13.14 3.09 1.80
N MET A 71 12.08 3.33 2.57
CA MET A 71 10.76 2.78 2.28
C MET A 71 10.20 3.28 0.95
N LEU A 72 10.39 4.56 0.62
CA LEU A 72 10.00 5.10 -0.69
C LEU A 72 10.68 4.31 -1.82
N ILE A 73 11.99 4.08 -1.72
CA ILE A 73 12.75 3.32 -2.72
C ILE A 73 12.27 1.86 -2.77
N VAL A 74 11.97 1.24 -1.63
CA VAL A 74 11.44 -0.13 -1.55
C VAL A 74 10.10 -0.23 -2.27
N TRP A 75 9.16 0.70 -2.01
CA TRP A 75 7.87 0.71 -2.71
C TRP A 75 8.03 0.87 -4.22
N LEU A 76 8.89 1.78 -4.67
CA LEU A 76 9.16 1.95 -6.10
C LEU A 76 9.81 0.72 -6.72
N ALA A 77 10.72 0.06 -6.01
CA ALA A 77 11.36 -1.16 -6.45
C ALA A 77 10.37 -2.32 -6.55
N LEU A 78 9.46 -2.47 -5.58
CA LEU A 78 8.38 -3.45 -5.63
C LEU A 78 7.46 -3.21 -6.82
N ILE A 79 6.98 -1.98 -7.01
CA ILE A 79 6.14 -1.61 -8.16
C ILE A 79 6.87 -1.93 -9.47
N LYS A 80 8.14 -1.53 -9.59
CA LYS A 80 8.96 -1.79 -10.76
C LYS A 80 9.07 -3.29 -11.06
N HIS A 81 9.31 -4.11 -10.04
CA HIS A 81 9.52 -5.54 -10.18
C HIS A 81 8.23 -6.29 -10.48
N PHE A 82 7.15 -6.00 -9.76
CA PHE A 82 5.89 -6.72 -9.89
C PHE A 82 5.06 -6.27 -11.09
N PHE A 83 5.17 -5.01 -11.53
CA PHE A 83 4.46 -4.50 -12.71
C PHE A 83 5.33 -4.41 -13.97
N ASP A 84 6.52 -5.01 -13.98
CA ASP A 84 7.44 -5.07 -15.13
C ASP A 84 7.59 -3.74 -15.90
N CYS A 85 7.89 -2.67 -15.16
CA CYS A 85 7.95 -1.32 -15.71
C CYS A 85 9.30 -0.62 -15.44
N GLY A 86 9.52 0.55 -16.05
CA GLY A 86 10.69 1.38 -15.76
C GLY A 86 10.55 2.17 -14.46
N TRP A 87 11.65 2.70 -13.92
CA TRP A 87 11.67 3.54 -12.71
C TRP A 87 10.75 4.76 -12.80
N LEU A 88 10.77 5.47 -13.94
CA LEU A 88 9.90 6.62 -14.15
C LEU A 88 8.42 6.24 -14.12
N LYS A 89 8.06 5.11 -14.75
CA LYS A 89 6.68 4.60 -14.71
C LYS A 89 6.29 4.18 -13.30
N ALA A 90 7.17 3.50 -12.56
CA ALA A 90 6.90 3.11 -11.17
C ALA A 90 6.63 4.33 -10.28
N PHE A 91 7.37 5.42 -10.47
CA PHE A 91 7.14 6.68 -9.77
C PHE A 91 5.79 7.32 -10.12
N LEU A 92 5.42 7.36 -11.41
CA LEU A 92 4.10 7.84 -11.83
C LEU A 92 2.96 6.96 -11.28
N ILE A 93 3.13 5.64 -11.26
CA ILE A 93 2.17 4.68 -10.68
C ILE A 93 1.98 4.97 -9.20
N ALA A 94 3.07 5.20 -8.46
CA ALA A 94 3.00 5.55 -7.04
C ALA A 94 2.25 6.88 -6.82
N LEU A 95 2.54 7.91 -7.63
CA LEU A 95 1.87 9.20 -7.53
C LEU A 95 0.35 9.10 -7.80
N ILE A 96 -0.04 8.40 -8.88
CA ILE A 96 -1.45 8.17 -9.19
C ILE A 96 -2.11 7.29 -8.12
N ALA A 97 -1.41 6.28 -7.60
CA ALA A 97 -1.92 5.45 -6.52
C ALA A 97 -2.26 6.29 -5.28
N VAL A 98 -1.42 7.27 -4.92
CA VAL A 98 -1.71 8.19 -3.80
C VAL A 98 -3.00 8.98 -4.04
N ILE A 99 -3.22 9.48 -5.27
CA ILE A 99 -4.45 10.20 -5.62
C ILE A 99 -5.67 9.29 -5.47
N ILE A 100 -5.60 8.06 -6.01
CA ILE A 100 -6.69 7.08 -5.92
C ILE A 100 -6.93 6.67 -4.46
N PHE A 101 -5.87 6.50 -3.68
CA PHE A 101 -5.94 6.15 -2.26
C PHE A 101 -6.66 7.23 -1.45
N ILE A 102 -6.39 8.52 -1.70
CA ILE A 102 -7.11 9.64 -1.07
C ILE A 102 -8.61 9.56 -1.37
N VAL A 103 -8.98 9.26 -2.62
CA VAL A 103 -10.39 9.10 -3.03
C VAL A 103 -11.03 7.92 -2.29
N ILE A 104 -10.36 6.77 -2.21
CA ILE A 104 -10.87 5.59 -1.49
C ILE A 104 -11.10 5.91 -0.02
N ILE A 105 -10.13 6.56 0.65
CA ILE A 105 -10.28 6.92 2.07
C ILE A 105 -11.40 7.93 2.28
N ALA A 106 -11.54 8.92 1.39
CA ALA A 106 -12.63 9.90 1.48
C ALA A 106 -14.01 9.20 1.41
N ILE A 107 -14.17 8.26 0.47
CA ILE A 107 -15.41 7.47 0.34
C ILE A 107 -15.65 6.62 1.59
N LEU A 108 -14.63 5.89 2.07
CA LEU A 108 -14.74 5.08 3.28
C LEU A 108 -15.06 5.92 4.52
N GLY A 109 -14.48 7.12 4.62
CA GLY A 109 -14.75 8.08 5.69
C GLY A 109 -16.20 8.57 5.67
N LEU A 110 -16.74 8.93 4.50
CA LEU A 110 -18.14 9.32 4.35
C LEU A 110 -19.10 8.19 4.72
N ILE A 111 -18.80 6.96 4.29
CA ILE A 111 -19.59 5.78 4.67
C ILE A 111 -19.54 5.56 6.19
N GLY A 112 -18.35 5.65 6.79
CA GLY A 112 -18.18 5.52 8.23
C GLY A 112 -18.96 6.57 9.03
N LEU A 113 -18.92 7.83 8.60
CA LEU A 113 -19.72 8.91 9.20
C LEU A 113 -21.22 8.67 9.04
N GLY A 114 -21.66 8.17 7.89
CA GLY A 114 -23.07 7.82 7.66
C GLY A 114 -23.57 6.69 8.55
N ILE A 115 -22.76 5.65 8.75
CA ILE A 115 -23.09 4.54 9.66
C ILE A 115 -23.14 5.02 11.12
N LEU A 116 -22.14 5.81 11.55
CA LEU A 116 -22.07 6.32 12.92
C LEU A 116 -23.16 7.36 13.23
N GLY A 117 -23.60 8.12 12.22
CA GLY A 117 -24.70 9.08 12.38
C GLY A 117 -26.10 8.44 12.36
N PHE A 118 -26.21 7.17 11.95
CA PHE A 118 -27.47 6.41 11.94
C PHE A 118 -27.68 5.58 13.21
N LEU A 119 -26.60 5.18 13.89
CA LEU A 119 -26.61 4.45 15.17
C LEU A 119 -26.83 5.39 16.37
#